data_AF-A0A0U1NVB4-F1
#
_entry.id   AF-A0A0U1NVB4-F1
#
_cell.length_a   1.000
_cell.length_b   1.000
_cell.length_c   1.000
_cell.angle_alpha   90.00
_cell.angle_beta   90.00
_cell.angle_gamma   90.00
#
_symmetry.space_group_name_H-M   'P 1'
#
loop_
_entity.id
_entity.type
_entity.pdbx_description
1 polymer ?
#
loop_
_entity_poly.entity_id
_entity_poly.type
_entity_poly.pdbx_seq_one_letter_code
_entity_poly.pdbx_strand_id
1 'polypeptide(L)' 'MNPENQYIAAELSSNLVSEIKSLEEKLSEQANKEVVVIAYEKDQD' A
#
# COMPACT_ATOMS: atom_id res chain seq x y z
N MET A 1 3.57 -4.27 24.91
CA MET A 1 3.56 -3.44 23.68
C MET A 1 2.28 -3.73 22.92
N ASN A 2 1.53 -2.71 22.53
CA ASN A 2 0.33 -2.88 21.73
C ASN A 2 0.77 -3.35 20.32
N PRO A 3 0.22 -4.43 19.75
CA PRO A 3 0.59 -4.91 18.41
C PRO A 3 0.33 -3.87 17.30
N GLU A 4 -0.53 -2.89 17.58
CA GLU A 4 -0.83 -1.76 16.69
C GLU A 4 0.35 -0.78 16.51
N ASN A 5 1.33 -0.80 17.42
CA ASN A 5 2.54 0.05 17.31
C ASN A 5 3.65 -0.62 16.48
N GLN A 6 3.41 -1.79 15.88
CA GLN A 6 4.43 -2.55 15.13
C GLN A 6 4.42 -2.27 13.63
N TYR A 7 3.55 -1.37 13.15
CA TYR A 7 3.40 -1.11 11.73
C TYR A 7 3.55 0.36 11.43
N ILE A 8 4.53 0.70 10.58
CA ILE A 8 4.74 2.04 10.06
C ILE A 8 4.38 2.08 8.57
N ALA A 9 4.11 3.26 8.04
CA ALA A 9 3.94 3.42 6.60
C ALA A 9 5.21 2.94 5.88
N ALA A 10 5.04 2.08 4.87
CA ALA A 10 6.17 1.55 4.12
C ALA A 10 6.88 2.67 3.35
N GLU A 11 8.20 2.72 3.40
CA GLU A 11 8.99 3.65 2.59
C GLU A 11 9.25 3.01 1.22
N LEU A 12 8.35 3.29 0.27
CA LEU A 12 8.43 2.72 -1.07
C LEU A 12 9.20 3.63 -2.03
N SER A 13 10.00 3.02 -2.90
CA SER A 13 10.64 3.75 -4.00
C SER A 13 9.61 4.36 -4.96
N SER A 14 9.94 5.51 -5.56
CA SER A 14 9.03 6.22 -6.48
C SER A 14 8.57 5.38 -7.67
N ASN A 15 9.42 4.49 -8.17
CA ASN A 15 9.08 3.57 -9.25
C ASN A 15 7.98 2.59 -8.80
N LEU A 16 8.14 1.99 -7.62
CA LEU A 16 7.16 1.07 -7.05
C LEU A 16 5.82 1.78 -6.73
N VAL A 17 5.86 3.01 -6.22
CA VAL A 17 4.64 3.82 -6.03
C VAL A 17 3.89 4.03 -7.35
N SER A 18 4.60 4.23 -8.45
CA SER A 18 4.01 4.43 -9.77
C SER A 18 3.37 3.14 -10.31
N GLU A 19 4.02 1.99 -10.07
CA GLU A 19 3.48 0.67 -10.41
C GLU A 19 2.21 0.34 -9.61
N ILE A 20 2.21 0.65 -8.30
CA ILE A 20 1.03 0.44 -7.44
C ILE A 20 -0.15 1.29 -7.91
N LYS A 21 0.05 2.57 -8.22
CA LYS A 21 -1.01 3.43 -8.77
C LYS A 21 -1.60 2.89 -10.07
N SER A 22 -0.72 2.42 -10.96
CA SER A 22 -1.16 1.80 -12.22
C SER A 22 -1.97 0.51 -12.00
N LEU A 23 -1.69 -0.21 -10.92
CA LEU A 23 -2.45 -1.40 -10.51
C LEU A 23 -3.81 -0.99 -9.89
N GLU A 24 -3.83 0.00 -9.00
CA GLU A 24 -5.05 0.56 -8.40
C GLU A 24 -6.05 1.00 -9.47
N GLU A 25 -5.58 1.71 -10.50
CA GLU A 25 -6.40 2.14 -11.64
C GLU A 25 -7.04 0.94 -12.35
N LYS A 26 -6.24 -0.05 -12.75
CA LYS A 26 -6.73 -1.27 -13.45
C LYS A 26 -7.74 -2.04 -12.61
N LEU A 27 -7.48 -2.19 -11.32
CA LEU A 27 -8.40 -2.89 -10.41
C LEU A 27 -9.69 -2.10 -10.23
N SER A 28 -9.59 -0.77 -10.14
CA SER A 28 -10.76 0.09 -9.99
C SER A 28 -11.69 0.02 -11.19
N GLU A 29 -11.13 0.01 -12.40
CA GLU A 29 -11.88 -0.18 -13.65
C GLU A 29 -12.59 -1.54 -13.69
N GLN A 30 -11.87 -2.63 -13.41
CA GLN A 30 -12.42 -3.98 -13.45
C GLN A 30 -13.49 -4.22 -12.39
N ALA A 31 -13.30 -3.63 -11.20
CA ALA A 31 -14.18 -3.83 -10.07
C ALA A 31 -15.36 -2.84 -10.03
N ASN A 32 -15.37 -1.84 -10.93
CA ASN A 32 -16.32 -0.72 -10.97
C ASN A 32 -16.50 -0.07 -9.58
N LYS A 33 -15.39 0.13 -8.88
CA LYS A 33 -15.31 0.78 -7.57
C LYS A 33 -13.90 1.30 -7.35
N GLU A 34 -13.73 2.27 -6.48
CA GLU A 34 -12.40 2.73 -6.07
C GLU A 34 -11.65 1.62 -5.31
N VAL A 35 -10.40 1.38 -5.70
CA VAL A 35 -9.48 0.44 -5.05
C VAL A 35 -8.24 1.20 -4.61
N VAL A 36 -7.91 1.08 -3.33
CA VAL A 36 -6.72 1.69 -2.72
C VAL A 36 -5.88 0.58 -2.08
N VAL A 37 -4.58 0.62 -2.32
CA VAL A 37 -3.58 -0.29 -1.75
C VAL A 37 -2.85 0.44 -0.62
N ILE A 38 -2.83 -0.17 0.56
CA ILE A 38 -2.12 0.38 1.71
C ILE A 38 -0.99 -0.58 2.10
N ALA A 39 0.24 -0.09 2.01
CA ALA A 39 1.45 -0.83 2.36
C ALA A 39 1.99 -0.35 3.72
N TYR A 40 2.30 -1.31 4.57
CA TYR A 40 2.90 -1.08 5.88
C TYR A 40 4.11 -1.97 6.05
N GLU A 41 5.15 -1.45 6.71
CA GLU A 41 6.31 -2.21 7.14
C GLU A 41 6.15 -2.60 8.59
N LYS A 42 6.55 -3.83 8.91
CA LYS A 42 6.62 -4.26 10.30
C LYS A 42 7.92 -3.73 10.89
N ASP A 43 7.83 -2.94 11.95
CA ASP A 43 8.97 -2.50 12.72
C ASP A 43 9.69 -3.76 13.25
N GLN A 44 10.91 -3.99 12.77
CA GLN A 44 11.76 -5.07 13.24
C GLN A 44 12.66 -4.47 14.32
N ASP A 45 12.18 -4.51 15.56
CA ASP A 45 13.00 -4.30 16.77
C ASP A 45 14.35 -5.04 16.67
#